data_AF-A0A9K3ENM0-F1
#
_entry.id   AF-A0A9K3ENM0-F1
#
_cell.length_a   1.000
_cell.length_b   1.000
_cell.length_c   1.000
_cell.angle_alpha   90.00
_cell.angle_beta   90.00
_cell.angle_gamma   90.00
#
_symmetry.space_group_name_H-M   'P 1'
#
loop_
_entity.id
_entity.type
_entity.pdbx_description
1 polymer ?
#
loop_
_entity_poly.entity_id
_entity_poly.type
_entity_poly.pdbx_seq_one_letter_code
_entity_poly.pdbx_strand_id
1 'polypeptide(L)'
;MLQHAIGFVHNEEFYGAKAVLNVWKPDVIGNDFSLSQIWVLSNFPGRPANSIEAGWQITPNKHKDGLPRLFTYWTKHKGIKHFLLNNYCFSSITTYILKLQPNGYRSGCYNMICPGFVQTSRTVSLGAVIGPISTYNGEQYDVAFMIWKDPKSENWWLKVGNEVIGYWPASLFTDLRNHATLIEYGGEVYSGSSGKHTSTQMGSGHFPDEGLGKAAYARNLEVIDRYNNLNPVSNLILFADKPNCYGVTKGYSDVWHNYIYFGGPGYNPKCL
;
A
#
# COMPACT_ATOMS: atom_id res chain seq x y z
N MET A 1 -7.63 11.55 -9.61
CA MET A 1 -7.79 11.64 -8.15
C MET A 1 -7.49 10.28 -7.55
N LEU A 2 -6.77 10.24 -6.44
CA LEU A 2 -6.48 9.00 -5.72
C LEU A 2 -7.66 8.64 -4.79
N GLN A 3 -7.86 7.35 -4.61
CA GLN A 3 -8.88 6.77 -3.74
C GLN A 3 -8.25 5.60 -2.98
N HIS A 4 -8.36 5.59 -1.66
CA HIS A 4 -7.79 4.56 -0.80
C HIS A 4 -8.89 3.77 -0.10
N ALA A 5 -8.59 2.50 0.20
CA ALA A 5 -9.31 1.69 1.18
C ALA A 5 -8.28 0.87 1.96
N ILE A 6 -7.96 1.34 3.17
CA ILE A 6 -6.77 0.93 3.90
C ILE A 6 -7.04 0.70 5.39
N GLY A 7 -6.19 -0.12 6.00
CA GLY A 7 -5.97 -0.18 7.44
C GLY A 7 -4.59 0.41 7.77
N PHE A 8 -4.48 1.17 8.86
CA PHE A 8 -3.22 1.80 9.25
C PHE A 8 -2.98 1.82 10.76
N VAL A 9 -1.71 1.98 11.14
CA VAL A 9 -1.25 2.21 12.52
C VAL A 9 -0.26 3.36 12.56
N HIS A 10 -0.32 4.14 13.62
CA HIS A 10 0.49 5.35 13.80
C HIS A 10 0.85 5.56 15.28
N ASN A 11 1.56 6.67 15.58
CA ASN A 11 1.96 7.08 16.94
C ASN A 11 3.00 6.18 17.63
N GLU A 12 3.71 5.35 16.88
CA GLU A 12 4.83 4.54 17.37
C GLU A 12 6.02 4.67 16.41
N GLU A 13 7.19 4.20 16.85
CA GLU A 13 8.37 4.07 15.99
C GLU A 13 8.37 2.69 15.33
N PHE A 14 8.21 2.66 14.02
CA PHE A 14 8.20 1.43 13.24
C PHE A 14 9.50 1.27 12.46
N TYR A 15 10.06 0.06 12.52
CA TYR A 15 11.26 -0.34 11.80
C TYR A 15 10.92 -1.28 10.64
N GLY A 16 9.64 -1.39 10.30
CA GLY A 16 9.17 -2.16 9.17
C GLY A 16 7.73 -2.61 9.31
N ALA A 17 7.26 -3.27 8.26
CA ALA A 17 5.92 -3.79 8.12
C ALA A 17 5.95 -5.09 7.35
N LYS A 18 5.00 -5.98 7.65
CA LYS A 18 4.76 -7.21 6.92
C LYS A 18 3.26 -7.45 6.81
N ALA A 19 2.84 -7.90 5.64
CA ALA A 19 1.51 -8.42 5.41
C ALA A 19 1.52 -9.45 4.29
N VAL A 20 0.53 -10.33 4.30
CA VAL A 20 0.22 -11.23 3.20
C VAL A 20 -0.90 -10.61 2.38
N LEU A 21 -0.60 -10.28 1.13
CA LEU A 21 -1.53 -9.64 0.21
C LEU A 21 -2.03 -10.67 -0.80
N ASN A 22 -3.34 -10.76 -0.95
CA ASN A 22 -3.91 -11.60 -1.97
C ASN A 22 -3.81 -10.94 -3.37
N VAL A 23 -3.62 -11.76 -4.39
CA VAL A 23 -3.34 -11.33 -5.77
C VAL A 23 -4.60 -11.46 -6.61
N TRP A 24 -5.03 -10.34 -7.21
CA TRP A 24 -6.18 -10.26 -8.11
C TRP A 24 -5.82 -9.63 -9.44
N LYS A 25 -6.77 -9.72 -10.38
CA LYS A 25 -6.73 -9.08 -11.69
C LYS A 25 -7.93 -8.15 -11.89
N PRO A 26 -8.04 -7.03 -11.15
CA PRO A 26 -9.13 -6.07 -11.33
C PRO A 26 -9.12 -5.45 -12.73
N ASP A 27 -10.31 -5.10 -13.21
CA ASP A 27 -10.48 -4.32 -14.43
C ASP A 27 -10.07 -2.86 -14.21
N VAL A 28 -9.11 -2.38 -14.99
CA VAL A 28 -8.57 -1.01 -14.92
C VAL A 28 -8.84 -0.28 -16.23
N ILE A 29 -9.41 0.92 -16.16
CA ILE A 29 -9.91 1.65 -17.34
C ILE A 29 -8.94 2.76 -17.77
N GLY A 30 -8.65 2.81 -19.06
CA GLY A 30 -7.90 3.92 -19.68
C GLY A 30 -6.50 4.10 -19.10
N ASN A 31 -6.25 5.25 -18.47
CA ASN A 31 -4.96 5.63 -17.89
C ASN A 31 -4.90 5.47 -16.37
N ASP A 32 -5.90 4.80 -15.79
CA ASP A 32 -5.97 4.53 -14.37
C ASP A 32 -4.96 3.48 -13.92
N PHE A 33 -4.85 3.32 -12.61
CA PHE A 33 -4.14 2.21 -12.00
C PHE A 33 -4.89 1.69 -10.78
N SER A 34 -4.62 0.44 -10.42
CA SER A 34 -5.12 -0.20 -9.20
C SER A 34 -3.98 -0.96 -8.52
N LEU A 35 -3.85 -0.75 -7.21
CA LEU A 35 -2.75 -1.25 -6.37
C LEU A 35 -3.29 -2.05 -5.19
N SER A 36 -2.53 -3.07 -4.77
CA SER A 36 -2.58 -3.62 -3.42
C SER A 36 -1.17 -3.64 -2.86
N GLN A 37 -0.97 -3.03 -1.69
CA GLN A 37 0.37 -2.74 -1.20
C GLN A 37 0.43 -2.55 0.31
N ILE A 38 1.66 -2.51 0.80
CA ILE A 38 2.04 -2.03 2.13
C ILE A 38 2.80 -0.71 1.97
N TRP A 39 2.58 0.22 2.90
CA TRP A 39 3.29 1.49 2.96
C TRP A 39 4.04 1.61 4.29
N VAL A 40 5.30 2.02 4.20
CA VAL A 40 6.15 2.40 5.33
C VAL A 40 6.44 3.89 5.21
N LEU A 41 5.88 4.71 6.10
CA LEU A 41 5.89 6.16 5.97
C LEU A 41 6.42 6.86 7.21
N SER A 42 7.08 7.99 6.98
CA SER A 42 7.44 8.94 8.03
C SER A 42 6.64 10.23 7.85
N ASN A 43 5.76 10.55 8.81
CA ASN A 43 4.87 11.69 8.73
C ASN A 43 5.04 12.61 9.95
N PHE A 44 5.91 13.61 9.81
CA PHE A 44 6.10 14.65 10.84
C PHE A 44 5.39 15.95 10.42
N PRO A 45 4.58 16.57 11.30
CA PRO A 45 3.90 17.82 11.00
C PRO A 45 4.86 18.90 10.46
N GLY A 46 4.47 19.53 9.34
CA GLY A 46 5.27 20.59 8.69
C GLY A 46 6.49 20.09 7.89
N ARG A 47 6.72 18.78 7.78
CA ARG A 47 7.81 18.20 6.97
C ARG A 47 7.26 17.35 5.81
N PRO A 48 7.94 17.33 4.66
CA PRO A 48 7.58 16.43 3.56
C PRO A 48 7.81 14.98 3.97
N ALA A 49 6.76 14.15 3.89
CA ALA A 49 6.85 12.74 4.22
C ALA A 49 7.74 11.96 3.23
N ASN A 50 8.44 10.94 3.73
CA ASN A 50 9.04 9.88 2.91
C ASN A 50 8.13 8.65 2.95
N SER A 51 8.10 7.92 1.84
CA SER A 51 7.40 6.64 1.72
C SER A 51 8.31 5.61 1.09
N ILE A 52 8.16 4.36 1.54
CA ILE A 52 8.61 3.15 0.86
C ILE A 52 7.38 2.26 0.74
N GLU A 53 7.09 1.84 -0.48
CA GLU A 53 5.85 1.18 -0.84
C GLU A 53 6.20 -0.06 -1.65
N ALA A 54 5.52 -1.17 -1.37
CA ALA A 54 5.71 -2.41 -2.10
C ALA A 54 4.41 -3.22 -2.16
N GLY A 55 4.19 -3.87 -3.30
CA GLY A 55 2.98 -4.63 -3.52
C GLY A 55 2.88 -5.11 -4.97
N TRP A 56 1.65 -5.27 -5.44
CA TRP A 56 1.35 -5.50 -6.85
C TRP A 56 0.49 -4.39 -7.43
N GLN A 57 0.72 -4.09 -8.71
CA GLN A 57 0.01 -3.06 -9.45
C GLN A 57 -0.52 -3.56 -10.77
N ILE A 58 -1.61 -2.95 -11.24
CA ILE A 58 -2.11 -3.06 -12.61
C ILE A 58 -2.12 -1.67 -13.25
N THR A 59 -1.32 -1.52 -14.30
CA THR A 59 -1.17 -0.27 -15.07
C THR A 59 -1.22 -0.59 -16.57
N PRO A 60 -2.42 -0.77 -17.15
CA PRO A 60 -2.56 -1.28 -18.51
C PRO A 60 -1.90 -0.40 -19.56
N ASN A 61 -1.92 0.93 -19.37
CA ASN A 61 -1.27 1.82 -20.33
C ASN A 61 0.26 1.61 -20.39
N LYS A 62 0.91 1.27 -19.27
CA LYS A 62 2.36 1.06 -19.20
C LYS A 62 2.78 -0.29 -19.75
N HIS A 63 2.04 -1.35 -19.41
CA HIS A 63 2.44 -2.73 -19.71
C HIS A 63 1.71 -3.35 -20.90
N LYS A 64 0.65 -2.72 -21.40
CA LYS A 64 -0.20 -3.19 -22.50
C LYS A 64 -0.85 -4.56 -22.21
N ASP A 65 -1.02 -4.88 -20.93
CA ASP A 65 -1.76 -6.03 -20.41
C ASP A 65 -2.50 -5.64 -19.13
N GLY A 66 -3.33 -6.55 -18.62
CA GLY A 66 -4.02 -6.38 -17.33
C GLY A 66 -3.45 -7.27 -16.24
N LEU A 67 -2.15 -7.60 -16.26
CA LEU A 67 -1.58 -8.55 -15.30
C LEU A 67 -1.05 -7.83 -14.04
N PRO A 68 -1.28 -8.39 -12.83
CA PRO A 68 -0.68 -7.86 -11.62
C PRO A 68 0.84 -8.01 -11.67
N ARG A 69 1.56 -6.92 -11.40
CA ARG A 69 3.02 -6.88 -11.46
C ARG A 69 3.61 -6.40 -10.15
N LEU A 70 4.67 -7.06 -9.70
CA LEU A 70 5.46 -6.64 -8.55
C LEU A 70 5.93 -5.21 -8.78
N PHE A 71 5.76 -4.36 -7.77
CA PHE A 71 6.32 -3.02 -7.84
C PHE A 71 6.83 -2.55 -6.49
N THR A 72 7.66 -1.52 -6.60
CA THR A 72 7.95 -0.64 -5.49
C THR A 72 7.82 0.80 -5.92
N TYR A 73 7.52 1.65 -4.95
CA TYR A 73 7.57 3.09 -5.09
C TYR A 73 8.21 3.69 -3.85
N TRP A 74 9.03 4.72 -4.02
CA TRP A 74 9.73 5.34 -2.91
C TRP A 74 10.08 6.80 -3.21
N THR A 75 10.20 7.63 -2.17
CA THR A 75 10.46 9.08 -2.32
C THR A 75 11.80 9.51 -1.71
N LYS A 76 12.69 10.07 -2.56
CA LYS A 76 13.90 10.80 -2.15
C LYS A 76 13.49 12.22 -1.77
N HIS A 77 13.68 12.62 -0.51
CA HIS A 77 13.61 14.00 0.00
C HIS A 77 12.68 15.07 -0.67
N LYS A 78 11.82 15.71 0.16
CA LYS A 78 11.19 17.04 -0.06
C LYS A 78 10.17 17.22 -1.21
N GLY A 79 9.36 16.22 -1.53
CA GLY A 79 8.31 16.38 -2.56
C GLY A 79 6.88 16.62 -2.11
N ILE A 80 6.56 16.44 -0.82
CA ILE A 80 5.19 16.54 -0.32
C ILE A 80 5.02 17.86 0.41
N LYS A 81 4.37 18.85 -0.22
CA LYS A 81 3.70 19.92 0.56
C LYS A 81 2.40 19.32 1.09
N HIS A 82 2.38 19.07 2.40
CA HIS A 82 1.25 18.50 3.13
C HIS A 82 0.25 19.62 3.43
N PHE A 83 -1.02 19.45 3.02
CA PHE A 83 -2.13 20.18 3.60
C PHE A 83 -2.60 19.35 4.79
N LEU A 84 -2.29 19.78 6.02
CA LEU A 84 -3.21 19.51 7.11
C LEU A 84 -4.52 20.17 6.65
N LEU A 85 -5.64 19.46 6.67
CA LEU A 85 -6.92 20.14 6.51
C LEU A 85 -7.03 21.12 7.69
N ASN A 86 -6.72 22.39 7.41
CA ASN A 86 -6.58 23.44 8.41
C ASN A 86 -7.91 23.70 9.12
N ASN A 87 -7.79 23.92 10.44
CA ASN A 87 -8.64 24.80 11.24
C ASN A 87 -10.07 24.37 11.56
N TYR A 88 -10.27 23.15 12.07
CA TYR A 88 -11.33 22.95 13.06
C TYR A 88 -10.80 22.17 14.26
N CYS A 89 -10.75 22.86 15.39
CA CYS A 89 -10.58 22.28 16.71
C CYS A 89 -11.78 21.37 16.97
N PHE A 90 -11.64 20.07 16.80
CA PHE A 90 -12.54 19.08 17.38
C PHE A 90 -11.74 18.20 18.33
N SER A 91 -12.17 18.21 19.59
CA SER A 91 -11.64 17.50 20.74
C SER A 91 -11.83 15.98 20.67
N SER A 92 -11.54 15.33 19.53
CA SER A 92 -11.63 13.87 19.38
C SER A 92 -10.82 13.39 18.17
N ILE A 93 -9.54 13.01 18.39
CA ILE A 93 -8.64 11.99 17.77
C ILE A 93 -8.70 11.69 16.24
N THR A 94 -9.57 12.31 15.47
CA THR A 94 -9.85 11.95 14.09
C THR A 94 -9.27 13.04 13.21
N THR A 95 -8.11 12.78 12.59
CA THR A 95 -7.68 13.24 11.24
C THR A 95 -6.14 13.30 11.17
N TYR A 96 -5.50 12.13 11.07
CA TYR A 96 -4.13 11.99 10.52
C TYR A 96 -4.22 11.10 9.29
N ILE A 97 -4.84 11.59 8.22
CA ILE A 97 -4.96 10.83 6.97
C ILE A 97 -4.10 11.50 5.91
N LEU A 98 -3.17 10.73 5.36
CA LEU A 98 -2.34 11.15 4.25
C LEU A 98 -3.17 11.23 2.97
N LYS A 99 -3.27 12.42 2.38
CA LYS A 99 -3.64 12.57 0.97
C LYS A 99 -2.38 12.84 0.18
N LEU A 100 -1.92 11.85 -0.60
CA LEU A 100 -0.86 12.06 -1.58
C LEU A 100 -1.34 13.11 -2.59
N GLN A 101 -0.66 14.26 -2.65
CA GLN A 101 -0.91 15.20 -3.74
C GLN A 101 -0.51 14.57 -5.07
N PRO A 102 -1.15 14.93 -6.21
CA PRO A 102 -0.68 14.55 -7.54
C PRO A 102 0.81 14.90 -7.78
N ASN A 103 1.33 15.90 -7.06
CA ASN A 103 2.72 16.34 -7.13
C ASN A 103 3.69 15.53 -6.26
N GLY A 104 3.23 14.70 -5.32
CA GLY A 104 4.09 13.79 -4.54
C GLY A 104 4.84 12.81 -5.44
N TYR A 105 4.17 12.40 -6.53
CA TYR A 105 4.72 11.61 -7.64
C TYR A 105 5.85 12.28 -8.41
N ARG A 106 6.03 13.61 -8.33
CA ARG A 106 7.13 14.30 -9.02
C ARG A 106 8.50 14.09 -8.36
N SER A 107 8.53 13.64 -7.10
CA SER A 107 9.77 13.36 -6.35
C SER A 107 10.01 11.87 -6.06
N GLY A 108 9.02 11.02 -6.34
CA GLY A 108 9.12 9.60 -6.11
C GLY A 108 9.60 8.82 -7.32
N CYS A 109 9.95 7.58 -7.06
CA CYS A 109 10.56 6.70 -8.02
C CYS A 109 9.89 5.33 -8.00
N TYR A 110 9.49 4.86 -9.18
CA TYR A 110 9.00 3.50 -9.37
C TYR A 110 10.17 2.56 -9.63
N ASN A 111 10.16 1.41 -8.96
CA ASN A 111 11.11 0.32 -9.14
C ASN A 111 12.57 0.85 -9.17
N MET A 112 13.28 0.56 -10.27
CA MET A 112 14.64 1.00 -10.55
C MET A 112 14.70 2.04 -11.68
N ILE A 113 13.58 2.73 -11.99
CA ILE A 113 13.56 3.77 -13.05
C ILE A 113 14.54 4.89 -12.73
N CYS A 114 14.73 5.17 -11.44
CA CYS A 114 15.72 6.11 -10.93
C CYS A 114 16.70 5.35 -10.02
N PRO A 115 17.95 5.81 -9.92
CA PRO A 115 18.96 5.16 -9.09
C PRO A 115 18.53 5.22 -7.63
N GLY A 116 18.65 4.14 -6.86
CA GLY A 116 18.35 4.18 -5.43
C GLY A 116 18.08 2.80 -4.85
N PHE A 117 17.16 2.04 -5.46
CA PHE A 117 16.97 0.64 -5.10
C PHE A 117 18.13 -0.20 -5.64
N VAL A 118 18.71 -1.04 -4.78
CA VAL A 118 19.75 -2.00 -5.11
C VAL A 118 19.13 -3.39 -5.11
N GLN A 119 18.85 -3.94 -6.28
CA GLN A 119 18.33 -5.30 -6.42
C GLN A 119 19.46 -6.31 -6.14
N THR A 120 19.18 -7.27 -5.25
CA THR A 120 20.09 -8.37 -4.90
C THR A 120 19.62 -9.70 -5.47
N SER A 121 18.29 -9.88 -5.60
CA SER A 121 17.72 -11.09 -6.18
C SER A 121 18.06 -11.22 -7.67
N ARG A 122 18.38 -12.45 -8.07
CA ARG A 122 18.58 -12.86 -9.47
C ARG A 122 17.39 -13.66 -10.02
N THR A 123 16.40 -13.96 -9.19
CA THR A 123 15.27 -14.83 -9.50
C THR A 123 13.97 -14.05 -9.65
N VAL A 124 13.82 -12.95 -8.91
CA VAL A 124 12.63 -12.09 -8.95
C VAL A 124 13.04 -10.66 -9.27
N SER A 125 12.43 -10.09 -10.32
CA SER A 125 12.68 -8.72 -10.76
C SER A 125 11.48 -7.83 -10.49
N LEU A 126 11.72 -6.59 -10.08
CA LEU A 126 10.67 -5.57 -10.00
C LEU A 126 10.04 -5.35 -11.39
N GLY A 127 8.71 -5.29 -11.44
CA GLY A 127 7.93 -5.23 -12.69
C GLY A 127 7.57 -6.59 -13.30
N ALA A 128 8.09 -7.69 -12.74
CA ALA A 128 7.68 -9.04 -13.14
C ALA A 128 6.19 -9.28 -12.81
N VAL A 129 5.54 -10.13 -13.61
CA VAL A 129 4.17 -10.57 -13.34
C VAL A 129 4.17 -11.39 -12.06
N ILE A 130 3.24 -11.09 -11.15
CA ILE A 130 2.97 -11.92 -9.98
C ILE A 130 1.84 -12.87 -10.34
N GLY A 131 2.04 -14.15 -10.04
CA GLY A 131 1.02 -15.17 -10.14
C GLY A 131 1.34 -16.33 -9.20
N PRO A 132 0.41 -17.28 -9.04
CA PRO A 132 -0.95 -17.34 -9.62
C PRO A 132 -1.92 -16.23 -9.12
N ILE A 133 -3.06 -16.07 -9.82
CA ILE A 133 -4.07 -15.02 -9.58
C ILE A 133 -5.34 -15.65 -9.01
N SER A 134 -5.94 -15.01 -8.01
CA SER A 134 -7.16 -15.48 -7.34
C SER A 134 -8.39 -15.39 -8.24
N THR A 135 -9.36 -16.27 -8.00
CA THR A 135 -10.63 -16.31 -8.75
C THR A 135 -11.82 -16.15 -7.81
N TYR A 136 -12.85 -15.41 -8.25
CA TYR A 136 -14.06 -15.20 -7.46
C TYR A 136 -14.77 -16.54 -7.18
N ASN A 137 -15.07 -16.83 -5.91
CA ASN A 137 -15.55 -18.14 -5.42
C ASN A 137 -14.65 -19.33 -5.80
N GLY A 138 -13.37 -19.09 -6.06
CA GLY A 138 -12.41 -20.12 -6.45
C GLY A 138 -11.13 -20.07 -5.63
N GLU A 139 -10.07 -20.63 -6.20
CA GLU A 139 -8.75 -20.66 -5.57
C GLU A 139 -8.26 -19.24 -5.26
N GLN A 140 -7.70 -19.08 -4.07
CA GLN A 140 -7.14 -17.83 -3.59
C GLN A 140 -5.63 -17.96 -3.49
N TYR A 141 -4.93 -16.96 -4.00
CA TYR A 141 -3.49 -16.90 -4.04
C TYR A 141 -3.01 -15.59 -3.42
N ASP A 142 -2.01 -15.70 -2.55
CA ASP A 142 -1.45 -14.57 -1.83
C ASP A 142 0.07 -14.67 -1.72
N VAL A 143 0.70 -13.55 -1.40
CA VAL A 143 2.14 -13.44 -1.25
C VAL A 143 2.48 -12.48 -0.11
N ALA A 144 3.44 -12.88 0.71
CA ALA A 144 3.94 -12.06 1.80
C ALA A 144 4.85 -10.94 1.27
N PHE A 145 4.63 -9.71 1.72
CA PHE A 145 5.52 -8.58 1.53
C PHE A 145 6.06 -8.16 2.89
N MET A 146 7.36 -7.92 2.98
CA MET A 146 8.01 -7.41 4.19
C MET A 146 9.01 -6.33 3.80
N ILE A 147 8.84 -5.15 4.38
CA ILE A 147 9.82 -4.07 4.35
C ILE A 147 10.37 -3.93 5.76
N TRP A 148 11.69 -3.97 5.93
CA TRP A 148 12.31 -3.80 7.25
C TRP A 148 13.60 -3.01 7.18
N LYS A 149 13.90 -2.27 8.25
CA LYS A 149 15.18 -1.60 8.44
C LYS A 149 16.14 -2.58 9.12
N ASP A 150 17.17 -2.98 8.40
CA ASP A 150 18.17 -3.91 8.92
C ASP A 150 19.01 -3.24 10.02
N PRO A 151 19.07 -3.79 11.24
CA PRO A 151 19.82 -3.18 12.34
C PRO A 151 21.34 -3.16 12.11
N LYS A 152 21.87 -3.95 11.15
CA LYS A 152 23.31 -3.98 10.85
C LYS A 152 23.71 -2.95 9.80
N SER A 153 23.07 -2.98 8.63
CA SER A 153 23.38 -2.08 7.52
C SER A 153 22.63 -0.76 7.57
N GLU A 154 21.62 -0.65 8.43
CA GLU A 154 20.67 0.47 8.54
C GLU A 154 19.82 0.71 7.28
N ASN A 155 19.97 -0.12 6.24
CA ASN A 155 19.21 0.00 5.01
C ASN A 155 17.80 -0.57 5.15
N TRP A 156 16.87 -0.07 4.34
CA TRP A 156 15.53 -0.65 4.24
C TRP A 156 15.54 -1.76 3.21
N TRP A 157 15.18 -2.97 3.60
CA TRP A 157 15.18 -4.15 2.75
C TRP A 157 13.75 -4.54 2.37
N LEU A 158 13.62 -5.15 1.19
CA LEU A 158 12.39 -5.74 0.68
C LEU A 158 12.54 -7.25 0.57
N LYS A 159 11.59 -7.98 1.15
CA LYS A 159 11.40 -9.41 0.95
C LYS A 159 9.99 -9.68 0.42
N VAL A 160 9.90 -10.54 -0.59
CA VAL A 160 8.64 -10.98 -1.20
C VAL A 160 8.59 -12.50 -1.18
N GLY A 161 7.59 -13.06 -0.53
CA GLY A 161 7.55 -14.48 -0.18
C GLY A 161 8.80 -14.86 0.61
N ASN A 162 9.60 -15.78 0.04
CA ASN A 162 10.86 -16.22 0.64
C ASN A 162 12.10 -15.51 0.07
N GLU A 163 11.94 -14.66 -0.96
CA GLU A 163 13.05 -14.06 -1.69
C GLU A 163 13.36 -12.65 -1.17
N VAL A 164 14.63 -12.37 -0.85
CA VAL A 164 15.11 -11.03 -0.54
C VAL A 164 15.42 -10.30 -1.84
N ILE A 165 14.54 -9.37 -2.22
CA ILE A 165 14.57 -8.70 -3.51
C ILE A 165 15.74 -7.72 -3.60
N GLY A 166 15.95 -6.93 -2.54
CA GLY A 166 16.95 -5.88 -2.52
C GLY A 166 16.71 -4.87 -1.41
N TYR A 167 17.37 -3.72 -1.49
CA TYR A 167 17.31 -2.70 -0.46
C TYR A 167 17.39 -1.28 -0.99
N TRP A 168 16.92 -0.33 -0.17
CA TRP A 168 17.13 1.10 -0.29
C TRP A 168 18.15 1.55 0.76
N PRO A 169 19.26 2.17 0.35
CA PRO A 169 20.19 2.81 1.27
C PRO A 169 19.48 3.81 2.18
N ALA A 170 19.77 3.79 3.48
CA ALA A 170 19.15 4.72 4.44
C ALA A 170 19.41 6.20 4.09
N SER A 171 20.54 6.46 3.42
CA SER A 171 20.96 7.78 2.96
C SER A 171 20.02 8.40 1.91
N LEU A 172 19.16 7.61 1.26
CA LEU A 172 18.13 8.10 0.35
C LEU A 172 17.04 8.91 1.04
N PHE A 173 16.85 8.67 2.35
CA PHE A 173 15.71 9.16 3.10
C PHE A 173 16.11 10.25 4.11
N THR A 174 15.14 11.12 4.40
CA THR A 174 15.23 12.16 5.43
C THR A 174 14.75 11.57 6.74
N ASP A 175 13.44 11.42 6.87
CA ASP A 175 12.80 11.06 8.12
C ASP A 175 12.80 9.51 8.27
N LEU A 176 12.53 8.77 7.18
CA LEU A 176 12.70 7.31 7.12
C LEU A 176 14.16 6.86 7.31
N ARG A 177 15.15 7.75 7.41
CA ARG A 177 16.52 7.34 7.77
C ARG A 177 16.56 6.66 9.15
N ASN A 178 15.71 7.13 10.07
CA ASN A 178 15.69 6.67 11.46
C ASN A 178 14.63 5.59 11.66
N HIS A 179 13.36 5.94 11.45
CA HIS A 179 12.21 5.05 11.61
C HIS A 179 11.02 5.58 10.81
N ALA A 180 10.03 4.73 10.61
CA ALA A 180 8.70 5.11 10.17
C ALA A 180 7.82 5.49 11.37
N THR A 181 6.80 6.29 11.13
CA THR A 181 5.82 6.72 12.14
C THR A 181 4.39 6.31 11.78
N LEU A 182 4.22 5.74 10.59
CA LEU A 182 2.93 5.35 10.04
C LEU A 182 3.14 4.15 9.11
N ILE A 183 2.33 3.12 9.30
CA ILE A 183 2.27 1.94 8.44
C ILE A 183 0.85 1.80 7.92
N GLU A 184 0.71 1.55 6.61
CA GLU A 184 -0.58 1.33 5.96
C GLU A 184 -0.59 0.01 5.18
N TYR A 185 -1.79 -0.56 5.01
CA TYR A 185 -2.05 -1.79 4.27
C TYR A 185 -3.37 -1.63 3.50
N GLY A 186 -3.45 -2.14 2.27
CA GLY A 186 -4.70 -2.15 1.51
C GLY A 186 -4.54 -1.75 0.06
N GLY A 187 -5.53 -1.02 -0.45
CA GLY A 187 -5.64 -0.69 -1.87
C GLY A 187 -5.67 0.79 -2.19
N GLU A 188 -5.18 1.13 -3.38
CA GLU A 188 -5.18 2.47 -3.95
C GLU A 188 -5.59 2.42 -5.42
N VAL A 189 -6.46 3.35 -5.83
CA VAL A 189 -6.84 3.55 -7.23
C VAL A 189 -6.60 5.00 -7.62
N TYR A 190 -6.00 5.21 -8.79
CA TYR A 190 -6.00 6.51 -9.45
C TYR A 190 -7.05 6.56 -10.54
N SER A 191 -7.90 7.59 -10.50
CA SER A 191 -8.80 7.97 -11.58
C SER A 191 -8.25 9.15 -12.38
N GLY A 192 -8.04 8.99 -13.68
CA GLY A 192 -7.72 10.08 -14.61
C GLY A 192 -8.93 10.89 -15.08
N SER A 193 -10.17 10.45 -14.80
CA SER A 193 -11.38 11.11 -15.33
C SER A 193 -11.76 12.37 -14.53
N SER A 194 -12.04 13.45 -15.25
CA SER A 194 -12.69 14.66 -14.73
C SER A 194 -14.19 14.60 -15.01
N GLY A 195 -14.93 13.81 -14.22
CA GLY A 195 -16.36 13.59 -14.43
C GLY A 195 -16.95 12.61 -13.41
N LYS A 196 -17.77 11.67 -13.89
CA LYS A 196 -18.25 10.54 -13.07
C LYS A 196 -17.06 9.75 -12.51
N HIS A 197 -17.28 9.12 -11.36
CA HIS A 197 -16.28 8.25 -10.74
C HIS A 197 -15.79 7.19 -11.75
N THR A 198 -14.54 6.77 -11.64
CA THR A 198 -14.00 5.72 -12.52
C THR A 198 -14.65 4.37 -12.23
N SER A 199 -14.82 3.53 -13.25
CA SER A 199 -15.18 2.11 -13.13
C SER A 199 -13.96 1.21 -12.90
N THR A 200 -12.76 1.78 -12.71
CA THR A 200 -11.58 1.02 -12.29
C THR A 200 -11.84 0.33 -10.97
N GLN A 201 -11.59 -0.97 -10.94
CA GLN A 201 -11.79 -1.83 -9.78
C GLN A 201 -10.59 -1.76 -8.82
N MET A 202 -10.86 -1.82 -7.52
CA MET A 202 -9.83 -1.98 -6.48
C MET A 202 -9.85 -3.41 -5.95
N GLY A 203 -8.66 -4.00 -5.74
CA GLY A 203 -8.55 -5.35 -5.19
C GLY A 203 -9.15 -6.37 -6.15
N SER A 204 -10.21 -7.06 -5.72
CA SER A 204 -10.96 -8.00 -6.56
C SER A 204 -12.05 -7.35 -7.42
N GLY A 205 -12.31 -6.05 -7.24
CA GLY A 205 -13.49 -5.37 -7.79
C GLY A 205 -14.76 -5.55 -6.96
N HIS A 206 -14.71 -6.29 -5.85
CA HIS A 206 -15.83 -6.55 -4.96
C HIS A 206 -15.69 -5.83 -3.62
N PHE A 207 -16.82 -5.59 -2.96
CA PHE A 207 -16.84 -4.92 -1.66
C PHE A 207 -16.32 -5.85 -0.56
N PRO A 208 -15.71 -5.28 0.50
CA PRO A 208 -15.08 -6.05 1.57
C PRO A 208 -16.07 -6.94 2.35
N ASP A 209 -17.35 -6.58 2.39
CA ASP A 209 -18.40 -7.34 3.10
C ASP A 209 -18.65 -8.72 2.47
N GLU A 210 -18.19 -8.95 1.23
CA GLU A 210 -18.30 -10.26 0.59
C GLU A 210 -17.34 -11.31 1.16
N GLY A 211 -16.24 -10.88 1.82
CA GLY A 211 -15.33 -11.74 2.56
C GLY A 211 -14.46 -12.68 1.71
N LEU A 212 -13.99 -13.76 2.35
CA LEU A 212 -13.03 -14.71 1.78
C LEU A 212 -13.53 -15.32 0.47
N GLY A 213 -12.65 -15.42 -0.53
CA GLY A 213 -12.99 -15.98 -1.84
C GLY A 213 -13.55 -14.96 -2.82
N LYS A 214 -13.89 -13.75 -2.36
CA LYS A 214 -14.61 -12.74 -3.14
C LYS A 214 -13.97 -11.36 -3.04
N ALA A 215 -13.73 -10.88 -1.82
CA ALA A 215 -13.07 -9.62 -1.54
C ALA A 215 -11.55 -9.78 -1.55
N ALA A 216 -10.83 -8.69 -1.88
CA ALA A 216 -9.40 -8.66 -1.67
C ALA A 216 -9.06 -8.50 -0.19
N TYR A 217 -7.90 -9.03 0.23
CA TYR A 217 -7.47 -8.95 1.62
C TYR A 217 -5.99 -8.70 1.81
N ALA A 218 -5.68 -8.12 2.96
CA ALA A 218 -4.35 -8.12 3.55
C ALA A 218 -4.47 -8.78 4.94
N ARG A 219 -3.72 -9.86 5.16
CA ARG A 219 -3.77 -10.66 6.39
C ARG A 219 -2.39 -10.76 7.04
N ASN A 220 -2.34 -11.25 8.27
CA ASN A 220 -1.13 -11.33 9.08
C ASN A 220 -0.43 -9.96 9.13
N LEU A 221 -1.21 -8.93 9.49
CA LEU A 221 -0.72 -7.56 9.56
C LEU A 221 0.23 -7.41 10.76
N GLU A 222 1.50 -7.15 10.48
CA GLU A 222 2.58 -7.14 11.47
C GLU A 222 3.49 -5.93 11.27
N VAL A 223 3.97 -5.36 12.37
CA VAL A 223 4.96 -4.27 12.37
C VAL A 223 6.26 -4.74 13.00
N ILE A 224 7.36 -4.09 12.67
CA ILE A 224 8.68 -4.39 13.24
C ILE A 224 9.03 -3.29 14.23
N ASP A 225 9.39 -3.68 15.45
CA ASP A 225 9.80 -2.75 16.51
C ASP A 225 11.30 -2.41 16.43
N ARG A 226 11.74 -1.50 17.32
CA ARG A 226 13.14 -1.07 17.42
C ARG A 226 14.12 -2.19 17.80
N TYR A 227 13.63 -3.30 18.36
CA TYR A 227 14.42 -4.46 18.74
C TYR A 227 14.43 -5.51 17.63
N ASN A 228 13.89 -5.18 16.45
CA ASN A 228 13.77 -6.05 15.29
C ASN A 228 12.88 -7.27 15.56
N ASN A 229 11.91 -7.15 16.47
CA ASN A 229 10.86 -8.15 16.64
C ASN A 229 9.69 -7.84 15.71
N LEU A 230 9.10 -8.90 15.18
CA LEU A 230 7.91 -8.84 14.36
C LEU A 230 6.68 -9.03 15.27
N ASN A 231 5.83 -8.01 15.35
CA ASN A 231 4.71 -7.94 16.27
C ASN A 231 3.38 -7.80 15.49
N PRO A 232 2.32 -8.54 15.86
CA PRO A 232 0.99 -8.32 15.29
C PRO A 232 0.51 -6.90 15.55
N VAL A 233 -0.15 -6.30 14.56
CA VAL A 233 -0.81 -5.00 14.71
C VAL A 233 -1.94 -5.10 15.75
N SER A 234 -2.02 -4.19 16.72
CA SER A 234 -3.05 -4.18 17.77
C SER A 234 -4.08 -3.02 17.64
N ASN A 235 -3.66 -1.87 17.09
CA ASN A 235 -4.47 -0.64 17.04
C ASN A 235 -4.86 -0.23 15.60
N LEU A 236 -5.33 -1.19 14.80
CA LEU A 236 -5.65 -0.93 13.39
C LEU A 236 -6.85 0.02 13.22
N ILE A 237 -6.62 1.16 12.57
CA ILE A 237 -7.64 2.13 12.17
C ILE A 237 -7.95 1.95 10.69
N LEU A 238 -9.22 2.10 10.30
CA LEU A 238 -9.67 1.97 8.93
C LEU A 238 -9.92 3.34 8.29
N PHE A 239 -9.59 3.47 7.02
CA PHE A 239 -9.88 4.66 6.22
C PHE A 239 -10.25 4.29 4.78
N ALA A 240 -11.27 4.97 4.25
CA ALA A 240 -11.57 4.98 2.83
C ALA A 240 -12.03 6.37 2.36
N ASP A 241 -11.48 6.86 1.25
CA ASP A 241 -11.83 8.18 0.70
C ASP A 241 -13.30 8.25 0.23
N LYS A 242 -13.77 7.18 -0.42
CA LYS A 242 -15.15 7.01 -0.87
C LYS A 242 -15.65 5.59 -0.57
N PRO A 243 -16.15 5.34 0.66
CA PRO A 243 -16.59 4.01 1.11
C PRO A 243 -17.62 3.32 0.20
N ASN A 244 -18.48 4.10 -0.46
CA ASN A 244 -19.49 3.56 -1.39
C ASN A 244 -18.90 3.14 -2.76
N CYS A 245 -17.67 3.56 -3.08
CA CYS A 245 -16.96 3.18 -4.30
C CYS A 245 -15.96 2.06 -4.01
N TYR A 246 -15.20 2.24 -2.93
CA TYR A 246 -14.24 1.29 -2.40
C TYR A 246 -14.33 1.27 -0.87
N GLY A 247 -14.57 0.09 -0.31
CA GLY A 247 -14.73 -0.10 1.13
C GLY A 247 -13.53 -0.81 1.75
N VAL A 248 -13.44 -0.73 3.07
CA VAL A 248 -12.52 -1.54 3.88
C VAL A 248 -13.24 -2.01 5.16
N THR A 249 -13.01 -3.26 5.56
CA THR A 249 -13.42 -3.82 6.84
C THR A 249 -12.23 -4.52 7.49
N LYS A 250 -12.30 -4.75 8.82
CA LYS A 250 -11.27 -5.47 9.56
C LYS A 250 -11.85 -6.66 10.29
N GLY A 251 -11.01 -7.65 10.55
CA GLY A 251 -11.33 -8.78 11.41
C GLY A 251 -10.10 -9.39 12.04
N TYR A 252 -10.36 -10.42 12.84
CA TYR A 252 -9.33 -11.23 13.48
C TYR A 252 -9.70 -12.70 13.37
N SER A 253 -8.71 -13.56 13.16
CA SER A 253 -8.82 -15.01 13.36
C SER A 253 -7.49 -15.58 13.82
N ASP A 254 -7.49 -16.77 14.43
CA ASP A 254 -6.26 -17.40 14.92
C ASP A 254 -5.25 -17.69 13.80
N VAL A 255 -5.74 -17.91 12.57
CA VAL A 255 -4.90 -18.23 11.40
C VAL A 255 -4.37 -16.95 10.75
N TRP A 256 -5.24 -15.96 10.53
CA TRP A 256 -4.88 -14.74 9.80
C TRP A 256 -4.39 -13.62 10.71
N HIS A 257 -4.51 -13.78 12.03
CA HIS A 257 -4.37 -12.70 13.00
C HIS A 257 -5.24 -11.51 12.58
N ASN A 258 -4.81 -10.28 12.84
CA ASN A 258 -5.49 -9.10 12.33
C ASN A 258 -5.38 -9.04 10.80
N TYR A 259 -6.50 -8.78 10.15
CA TYR A 259 -6.61 -8.66 8.69
C TYR A 259 -7.60 -7.57 8.29
N ILE A 260 -7.52 -7.15 7.03
CA ILE A 260 -8.53 -6.32 6.38
C ILE A 260 -9.04 -7.02 5.12
N TYR A 261 -10.33 -6.83 4.84
CA TYR A 261 -10.86 -6.93 3.49
C TYR A 261 -10.95 -5.52 2.91
N PHE A 262 -10.65 -5.35 1.64
CA PHE A 262 -10.77 -4.08 0.94
C PHE A 262 -11.11 -4.28 -0.53
N GLY A 263 -11.63 -3.24 -1.16
CA GLY A 263 -11.90 -3.25 -2.59
C GLY A 263 -13.23 -2.62 -2.95
N GLY A 264 -13.58 -2.71 -4.22
CA GLY A 264 -14.87 -2.28 -4.75
C GLY A 264 -14.83 -2.04 -6.25
N PRO A 265 -16.01 -1.90 -6.86
CA PRO A 265 -16.15 -1.80 -8.32
C PRO A 265 -15.83 -0.41 -8.87
N GLY A 266 -15.57 0.59 -8.01
CA GLY A 266 -15.54 1.98 -8.43
C GLY A 266 -16.95 2.50 -8.67
N TYR A 267 -17.23 3.01 -9.86
CA TYR A 267 -18.53 3.56 -10.24
C TYR A 267 -19.63 2.50 -10.15
N ASN A 268 -20.64 2.78 -9.33
CA ASN A 268 -21.77 1.88 -9.09
C ASN A 268 -22.98 2.69 -8.57
N PRO A 269 -24.18 2.11 -8.45
CA PRO A 269 -25.37 2.87 -8.01
C PRO A 269 -25.26 3.56 -6.64
N LYS A 270 -24.36 3.09 -5.74
CA LYS A 270 -24.07 3.73 -4.45
C LYS A 270 -22.96 4.79 -4.54
N CYS A 271 -22.22 4.81 -5.66
CA CYS A 271 -21.09 5.69 -5.96
C CYS A 271 -21.34 6.44 -7.29
N LEU A 272 -22.15 7.50 -7.22
CA LEU A 272 -22.50 8.37 -8.34
C LEU A 272 -21.62 9.63 -8.40
#